data_AF-K9RAQ0-F1
#
_entry.id   AF-K9RAQ0-F1
#
_cell.length_a   1.000
_cell.length_b   1.000
_cell.length_c   1.000
_cell.angle_alpha   90.00
_cell.angle_beta   90.00
_cell.angle_gamma   90.00
#
_symmetry.space_group_name_H-M   'P 1'
#
loop_
_entity.id
_entity.type
_entity.pdbx_description
1 polymer ?
#
loop_
_entity_poly.entity_id
_entity_poly.type
_entity_poly.pdbx_seq_one_letter_code
_entity_poly.pdbx_strand_id
1 'polypeptide(L)' 'MNKIFTAVIYWEEDVYVAECPEVGTASQGETIKEAINNPKEAT' A
#
# COMPACT_ATOMS: atom_id res chain seq x y z
N MET A 1 19.78 -5.26 6.67
CA MET A 1 19.52 -5.72 5.30
C MET A 1 18.31 -4.92 4.81
N ASN A 2 18.51 -3.94 3.91
CA ASN A 2 17.38 -3.18 3.35
C ASN A 2 16.74 -4.03 2.26
N LYS A 3 15.46 -4.36 2.43
CA LYS A 3 14.63 -4.94 1.36
C LYS A 3 13.90 -3.79 0.68
N ILE A 4 13.97 -3.73 -0.63
CA ILE A 4 13.19 -2.81 -1.45
C ILE A 4 12.00 -3.61 -1.97
N PHE A 5 10.81 -3.09 -1.80
CA PHE A 5 9.58 -3.66 -2.32
C PHE A 5 8.96 -2.70 -3.33
N THR A 6 8.24 -3.26 -4.30
CA THR A 6 7.46 -2.55 -5.29
C THR A 6 6.01 -2.55 -4.84
N ALA A 7 5.46 -1.37 -4.58
CA ALA A 7 4.04 -1.18 -4.36
C ALA A 7 3.35 -0.77 -5.66
N VAL A 8 2.25 -1.42 -5.99
CA VAL A 8 1.32 -1.02 -7.06
C VAL A 8 0.27 -0.11 -6.45
N ILE A 9 0.10 1.09 -6.99
CA ILE A 9 -0.90 2.04 -6.50
C ILE A 9 -2.01 2.19 -7.52
N TYR A 10 -3.24 2.04 -7.04
CA TYR A 10 -4.46 2.20 -7.81
C TYR A 10 -5.53 2.90 -6.98
N TRP A 11 -6.56 3.42 -7.65
CA TRP A 11 -7.71 4.06 -7.01
C TRP A 11 -8.88 3.09 -7.04
N GLU A 12 -9.44 2.80 -5.87
CA GLU A 12 -10.55 1.85 -5.67
C GLU A 12 -11.44 2.38 -4.54
N GLU A 13 -12.77 2.24 -4.66
CA GLU A 13 -13.72 2.62 -3.60
C GLU A 13 -13.50 4.02 -2.98
N ASP A 14 -13.18 5.01 -3.82
CA ASP A 14 -12.90 6.39 -3.41
C ASP A 14 -11.66 6.57 -2.51
N VAL A 15 -10.75 5.61 -2.50
CA VAL A 15 -9.45 5.65 -1.80
C VAL A 15 -8.30 5.22 -2.71
N TYR A 16 -7.07 5.64 -2.35
CA TYR A 16 -5.86 5.07 -2.93
C TYR A 16 -5.50 3.78 -2.20
N VAL A 17 -5.32 2.70 -2.95
CA VAL A 17 -4.83 1.43 -2.47
C VAL A 17 -3.38 1.26 -2.94
N ALA A 18 -2.48 0.96 -2.00
CA ALA A 18 -1.11 0.59 -2.25
C ALA A 18 -0.93 -0.89 -1.90
N GLU A 19 -0.72 -1.72 -2.92
CA GLU A 19 -0.56 -3.16 -2.78
C GLU A 19 0.89 -3.57 -3.02
N CYS A 20 1.47 -4.33 -2.09
CA CYS A 20 2.80 -4.90 -2.20
C CYS A 20 2.68 -6.42 -2.46
N PRO A 21 2.65 -6.87 -3.73
CA PRO A 21 2.46 -8.28 -4.07
C PRO A 21 3.58 -9.19 -3.56
N GLU A 22 4.79 -8.66 -3.34
CA GLU A 22 5.94 -9.42 -2.81
C GLU A 22 5.75 -9.91 -1.37
N VAL A 23 4.96 -9.19 -0.58
CA VAL A 23 4.66 -9.51 0.82
C VAL A 23 3.18 -9.84 1.05
N GLY A 24 2.35 -9.73 0.00
CA GLY A 24 0.91 -9.94 0.10
C GLY A 24 0.22 -8.95 1.04
N THR A 25 0.74 -7.73 1.13
CA THR A 25 0.21 -6.68 2.02
C THR A 25 -0.39 -5.56 1.19
N ALA A 26 -1.54 -5.04 1.60
CA ALA A 26 -2.14 -3.85 1.03
C ALA A 26 -2.41 -2.80 2.11
N SER A 27 -2.43 -1.54 1.71
CA SER A 27 -2.76 -0.41 2.56
C SER A 27 -3.57 0.62 1.80
N GLN A 28 -4.44 1.33 2.49
CA GLN A 28 -5.37 2.28 1.88
C GLN A 28 -5.23 3.67 2.51
N GLY A 29 -5.57 4.71 1.75
CA GLY A 29 -5.61 6.09 2.25
C GLY A 29 -6.27 7.07 1.28
N GLU A 30 -6.71 8.21 1.79
CA GLU A 30 -7.32 9.28 1.00
C GLU A 30 -6.32 9.93 0.02
N THR A 31 -5.02 9.76 0.31
CA THR A 31 -3.93 10.24 -0.54
C THR A 31 -2.92 9.13 -0.81
N ILE A 32 -2.22 9.22 -1.95
CA ILE A 32 -1.12 8.30 -2.31
C ILE A 32 -0.10 8.17 -1.17
N LYS A 33 0.23 9.30 -0.52
CA LYS A 33 1.21 9.33 0.56
C LYS A 33 0.71 8.58 1.80
N GLU A 34 -0.58 8.64 2.11
CA GLU A 34 -1.17 7.87 3.20
C GLU A 34 -1.25 6.40 2.88
N ALA A 35 -1.64 6.04 1.66
CA ALA A 35 -1.65 4.66 1.20
C ALA A 35 -0.26 4.03 1.31
N ILE A 36 0.82 4.76 1.03
CA ILE A 36 2.21 4.26 1.18
C ILE A 36 2.67 4.22 2.66
N ASN A 37 2.32 5.23 3.47
CA ASN A 37 2.85 5.38 4.84
C ASN A 37 2.07 4.61 5.92
N ASN A 38 0.87 4.11 5.63
CA ASN A 38 0.06 3.32 6.58
C ASN A 38 0.07 1.82 6.22
N PRO A 39 1.14 1.05 6.48
CA PRO A 39 1.04 -0.40 6.54
C PRO A 39 0.30 -0.80 7.84
N LYS A 40 -1.00 -0.47 7.94
CA LYS A 40 -1.82 -0.76 9.12
C LYS A 40 -2.50 -2.13 9.04
N GLU A 41 -2.58 -2.73 7.86
CA GLU A 41 -3.26 -4.00 7.66
C GLU A 41 -2.29 -5.07 7.17
N ALA A 42 -1.32 -5.40 8.03
CA ALA A 42 -0.59 -6.66 7.93
C ALA A 42 -1.45 -7.76 8.58
N THR A 43 -2.14 -8.56 7.76
CA THR A 43 -2.67 -9.88 8.16
C THR A 43 -1.76 -10.97 7.61
#